data_AF-A0A960SYA2-F1
#
_entry.id   AF-A0A960SYA2-F1
#
_cell.length_a   1.000
_cell.length_b   1.000
_cell.length_c   1.000
_cell.angle_alpha   90.00
_cell.angle_beta   90.00
_cell.angle_gamma   90.00
#
_symmetry.space_group_name_H-M   'P 1'
#
loop_
_entity.id
_entity.type
_entity.pdbx_description
1 polymer ?
#
loop_
_entity_poly.entity_id
_entity_poly.type
_entity_poly.pdbx_seq_one_letter_code
_entity_poly.pdbx_strand_id
1 'polypeptide(L)'
;VANEGEPTDDYSFDPEGSVSIIDNNGRRHIHREVAFSHLTPEDVPGVRITGPAGTTVAQDLEPEFVAIQGIFAYVTCQENNAVAKINIFSRKLEAIFPLGSINHAELGHAIDVSDRDDMIRIANWPVRGLFMPDGIAAYTVDTKVGRQLRRDTYFVTANEGDAREYGDYLDEARVKDLDLDPSAFPLADTLQENENLGRLNAVTTEGDIDGDGDYDQLFSFGTRSFTIFDENGTLVFDSGPMIETYLADHFPDDFNCAHDEQPSFESRSDNKGAEPESVTLGTIRGRTYAFVGLERFSGIMTFDITDPRDVSIAGFALNRDVDVEFDEDHLENFGDAGDLGPEGIDFVPADKSPNGSPLLVVANEVSGTTTIYQISVTAP
;
A
#
# COMPACT_ATOMS: atom_id res chain seq x y z
N VAL A 1 -16.10 6.87 6.86
CA VAL A 1 -16.46 6.01 5.73
C VAL A 1 -15.99 6.78 4.53
N ALA A 2 -14.95 6.28 3.89
CA ALA A 2 -14.60 6.74 2.57
C ALA A 2 -15.65 6.17 1.61
N ASN A 3 -16.04 6.95 0.62
CA ASN A 3 -16.98 6.52 -0.38
C ASN A 3 -16.22 6.60 -1.71
N GLU A 4 -15.67 5.46 -2.15
CA GLU A 4 -15.16 5.28 -3.51
C GLU A 4 -16.28 5.64 -4.49
N GLY A 5 -15.89 6.35 -5.53
CA GLY A 5 -16.71 6.84 -6.61
C GLY A 5 -16.58 6.00 -7.88
N GLU A 6 -16.18 4.72 -7.78
CA GLU A 6 -15.76 3.90 -8.91
C GLU A 6 -16.67 4.03 -10.16
N PRO A 7 -16.07 4.21 -11.34
CA PRO A 7 -16.80 4.28 -12.59
C PRO A 7 -17.34 2.91 -13.01
N THR A 8 -18.37 2.93 -13.87
CA THR A 8 -18.73 1.72 -14.63
C THR A 8 -17.61 1.36 -15.62
N ASP A 9 -17.49 0.08 -16.00
CA ASP A 9 -16.47 -0.43 -16.95
C ASP A 9 -16.33 0.40 -18.25
N ASP A 10 -17.43 1.01 -18.71
CA ASP A 10 -17.47 1.83 -19.93
C ASP A 10 -17.34 3.34 -19.69
N TYR A 11 -17.06 3.76 -18.44
CA TYR A 11 -17.04 5.15 -17.97
C TYR A 11 -18.30 5.96 -18.30
N SER A 12 -19.42 5.30 -18.61
CA SER A 12 -20.68 5.99 -18.90
C SER A 12 -21.29 6.63 -17.66
N PHE A 13 -20.93 6.14 -16.48
CA PHE A 13 -21.27 6.71 -15.19
C PHE A 13 -20.08 6.62 -14.25
N ASP A 14 -19.64 7.77 -13.77
CA ASP A 14 -18.45 7.96 -12.93
C ASP A 14 -18.85 8.88 -11.77
N PRO A 15 -19.29 8.31 -10.63
CA PRO A 15 -19.63 9.06 -9.41
C PRO A 15 -18.50 9.95 -8.88
N GLU A 16 -18.83 10.91 -8.03
CA GLU A 16 -17.80 11.68 -7.32
C GLU A 16 -17.41 10.98 -6.02
N GLY A 17 -16.11 10.78 -5.79
CA GLY A 17 -15.56 10.34 -4.52
C GLY A 17 -15.84 11.34 -3.39
N SER A 18 -15.99 10.82 -2.17
CA SER A 18 -16.27 11.66 -1.00
C SER A 18 -15.98 10.95 0.33
N VAL A 19 -16.10 11.69 1.44
CA VAL A 19 -15.97 11.09 2.78
C VAL A 19 -17.18 11.40 3.66
N SER A 20 -17.83 10.33 4.13
CA SER A 20 -18.96 10.39 5.05
C SER A 20 -18.50 10.37 6.51
N ILE A 21 -18.81 11.45 7.23
CA ILE A 21 -18.67 11.55 8.69
C ILE A 21 -19.99 11.15 9.34
N ILE A 22 -20.00 10.03 10.05
CA ILE A 22 -21.19 9.48 10.72
C ILE A 22 -21.06 9.69 12.23
N ASP A 23 -21.87 10.59 12.77
CA ASP A 23 -22.00 10.78 14.22
C ASP A 23 -23.06 9.82 14.77
N ASN A 24 -22.61 8.84 15.57
CA ASN A 24 -23.47 7.85 16.21
C ASN A 24 -23.73 8.21 17.68
N ASN A 25 -24.67 9.13 17.92
CA ASN A 25 -25.14 9.48 19.27
C ASN A 25 -26.25 8.55 19.80
N GLY A 26 -26.34 7.31 19.30
CA GLY A 26 -27.23 6.24 19.76
C GLY A 26 -28.72 6.37 19.42
N ARG A 27 -29.27 7.60 19.27
CA ARG A 27 -30.69 7.83 18.91
C ARG A 27 -30.91 8.52 17.56
N ARG A 28 -29.86 9.10 16.99
CA ARG A 28 -29.88 9.79 15.71
C ARG A 28 -28.53 9.60 15.05
N HIS A 29 -28.55 9.12 13.81
CA HIS A 29 -27.39 9.14 12.94
C HIS A 29 -27.43 10.46 12.18
N ILE A 30 -26.40 11.29 12.37
CA ILE A 30 -26.17 12.45 11.52
C ILE A 30 -25.03 12.05 10.60
N HIS A 31 -25.32 11.86 9.32
CA HIS A 31 -24.28 11.79 8.30
C HIS A 31 -24.05 13.18 7.73
N ARG A 32 -22.79 13.48 7.45
CA ARG A 32 -22.35 14.66 6.73
C ARG A 32 -21.27 14.22 5.77
N GLU A 33 -21.46 14.54 4.51
CA GLU A 33 -20.51 14.26 3.46
C GLU A 33 -19.53 15.44 3.32
N VAL A 34 -18.26 15.11 3.19
CA VAL A 34 -17.20 16.01 2.73
C VAL A 34 -16.99 15.66 1.27
N ALA A 35 -17.59 16.44 0.38
CA ALA A 35 -17.53 16.23 -1.06
C ALA A 35 -16.27 16.84 -1.68
N PHE A 36 -15.76 16.21 -2.74
CA PHE A 36 -14.60 16.68 -3.51
C PHE A 36 -14.96 17.54 -4.73
N SER A 37 -16.26 17.68 -5.05
CA SER A 37 -16.80 18.42 -6.21
C SER A 37 -16.38 19.89 -6.38
N HIS A 38 -15.72 20.48 -5.39
CA HIS A 38 -15.21 21.84 -5.46
C HIS A 38 -13.76 21.93 -5.95
N LEU A 39 -13.05 20.80 -6.02
CA LEU A 39 -11.64 20.74 -6.38
C LEU A 39 -11.45 20.88 -7.89
N THR A 40 -10.43 21.63 -8.26
CA THR A 40 -9.90 21.70 -9.63
C THR A 40 -8.46 21.18 -9.67
N PRO A 41 -7.88 20.92 -10.86
CA PRO A 41 -6.49 20.46 -10.95
C PRO A 41 -5.49 21.39 -10.25
N GLU A 42 -5.78 22.69 -10.17
CA GLU A 42 -4.94 23.66 -9.46
C GLU A 42 -4.97 23.51 -7.93
N ASP A 43 -6.00 22.88 -7.37
CA ASP A 43 -6.14 22.63 -5.92
C ASP A 43 -5.36 21.39 -5.47
N VAL A 44 -5.02 20.48 -6.39
CA VAL A 44 -4.36 19.20 -6.13
C VAL A 44 -3.03 19.04 -6.89
N PRO A 45 -2.12 20.03 -6.82
CA PRO A 45 -0.89 19.99 -7.60
C PRO A 45 -0.03 18.77 -7.20
N GLY A 46 0.35 17.96 -8.19
CA GLY A 46 1.17 16.77 -8.01
C GLY A 46 0.42 15.52 -7.59
N VAL A 47 -0.89 15.59 -7.38
CA VAL A 47 -1.75 14.40 -7.22
C VAL A 47 -1.93 13.76 -8.59
N ARG A 48 -1.88 12.43 -8.64
CA ARG A 48 -2.08 11.66 -9.86
C ARG A 48 -3.57 11.73 -10.22
N ILE A 49 -3.88 12.30 -11.39
CA ILE A 49 -5.24 12.43 -11.93
C ILE A 49 -5.19 11.81 -13.32
N THR A 50 -5.62 10.55 -13.42
CA THR A 50 -5.37 9.71 -14.59
C THR A 50 -6.62 9.14 -15.22
N GLY A 51 -7.80 9.55 -14.79
CA GLY A 51 -9.06 9.20 -15.42
C GLY A 51 -9.11 9.67 -16.88
N PRO A 52 -9.98 9.04 -17.70
CA PRO A 52 -10.14 9.38 -19.10
C PRO A 52 -10.45 10.87 -19.34
N ALA A 53 -10.17 11.33 -20.56
CA ALA A 53 -10.45 12.71 -20.95
C ALA A 53 -11.93 13.09 -20.71
N GLY A 54 -12.16 14.03 -19.80
CA GLY A 54 -13.50 14.48 -19.41
C GLY A 54 -13.86 14.18 -17.96
N THR A 55 -13.13 13.30 -17.29
CA THR A 55 -13.23 13.04 -15.85
C THR A 55 -12.80 14.29 -15.06
N THR A 56 -13.59 14.64 -14.05
CA THR A 56 -13.26 15.74 -13.12
C THR A 56 -12.39 15.24 -11.98
N VAL A 57 -11.65 16.13 -11.29
CA VAL A 57 -10.85 15.75 -10.11
C VAL A 57 -11.68 15.02 -9.05
N ALA A 58 -12.95 15.41 -8.87
CA ALA A 58 -13.81 14.79 -7.88
C ALA A 58 -14.26 13.38 -8.25
N GLN A 59 -14.35 13.07 -9.55
CA GLN A 59 -14.63 11.73 -10.05
C GLN A 59 -13.36 10.87 -10.02
N ASP A 60 -12.22 11.47 -10.34
CA ASP A 60 -10.94 10.77 -10.33
C ASP A 60 -10.47 10.34 -8.93
N LEU A 61 -10.77 11.13 -7.91
CA LEU A 61 -10.35 10.85 -6.54
C LEU A 61 -11.16 9.69 -5.96
N GLU A 62 -10.49 8.58 -5.67
CA GLU A 62 -11.09 7.36 -5.11
C GLU A 62 -10.67 7.20 -3.63
N PRO A 63 -11.44 7.70 -2.64
CA PRO A 63 -11.06 7.59 -1.24
C PRO A 63 -11.46 6.25 -0.64
N GLU A 64 -10.53 5.57 0.05
CA GLU A 64 -10.67 4.15 0.41
C GLU A 64 -10.52 3.86 1.92
N PHE A 65 -9.29 3.81 2.46
CA PHE A 65 -9.06 3.57 3.88
C PHE A 65 -8.97 4.85 4.70
N VAL A 66 -9.31 4.75 5.99
CA VAL A 66 -9.38 5.90 6.91
C VAL A 66 -8.66 5.64 8.22
N ALA A 67 -7.65 6.46 8.53
CA ALA A 67 -7.04 6.54 9.84
C ALA A 67 -7.47 7.80 10.59
N ILE A 68 -7.88 7.67 11.85
CA ILE A 68 -8.31 8.83 12.67
C ILE A 68 -7.31 9.05 13.80
N GLN A 69 -6.77 10.27 13.89
CA GLN A 69 -5.96 10.71 15.01
C GLN A 69 -6.38 12.11 15.48
N GLY A 70 -6.87 12.20 16.72
CA GLY A 70 -7.38 13.45 17.29
C GLY A 70 -8.63 13.94 16.57
N ILE A 71 -8.54 15.11 15.92
CA ILE A 71 -9.65 15.71 15.14
C ILE A 71 -9.51 15.48 13.64
N PHE A 72 -8.45 14.81 13.19
CA PHE A 72 -8.16 14.60 11.78
C PHE A 72 -8.44 13.15 11.39
N ALA A 73 -9.03 12.99 10.22
CA ALA A 73 -9.01 11.76 9.45
C ALA A 73 -7.98 11.92 8.32
N TYR A 74 -7.18 10.90 8.11
CA TYR A 74 -6.29 10.73 6.96
C TYR A 74 -6.92 9.63 6.10
N VAL A 75 -7.14 9.92 4.84
CA VAL A 75 -7.88 9.05 3.92
C VAL A 75 -7.00 8.78 2.71
N THR A 76 -6.75 7.52 2.39
CA THR A 76 -5.98 7.14 1.19
C THR A 76 -6.81 7.36 -0.05
N CYS A 77 -6.13 7.75 -1.13
CA CYS A 77 -6.63 7.72 -2.50
C CYS A 77 -5.56 7.03 -3.34
N GLN A 78 -5.67 5.71 -3.46
CA GLN A 78 -4.57 4.83 -3.82
C GLN A 78 -4.09 5.08 -5.25
N GLU A 79 -5.00 5.05 -6.23
CA GLU A 79 -4.71 5.27 -7.65
C GLU A 79 -4.29 6.73 -7.90
N ASN A 80 -4.66 7.64 -7.00
CA ASN A 80 -4.22 9.04 -7.03
C ASN A 80 -2.87 9.28 -6.35
N ASN A 81 -2.27 8.24 -5.76
CA ASN A 81 -1.02 8.29 -5.02
C ASN A 81 -1.02 9.43 -3.98
N ALA A 82 -2.12 9.53 -3.22
CA ALA A 82 -2.39 10.66 -2.35
C ALA A 82 -3.05 10.29 -1.01
N VAL A 83 -2.95 11.21 -0.04
CA VAL A 83 -3.69 11.14 1.22
C VAL A 83 -4.45 12.44 1.49
N ALA A 84 -5.77 12.36 1.60
CA ALA A 84 -6.63 13.46 2.00
C ALA A 84 -6.67 13.63 3.54
N LYS A 85 -6.45 14.85 4.01
CA LYS A 85 -6.57 15.23 5.43
C LYS A 85 -7.87 15.97 5.68
N ILE A 86 -8.75 15.38 6.47
CA ILE A 86 -10.07 15.91 6.78
C ILE A 86 -10.15 16.27 8.26
N ASN A 87 -10.59 17.49 8.54
CA ASN A 87 -10.93 17.90 9.89
C ASN A 87 -12.36 17.45 10.21
N ILE A 88 -12.49 16.47 11.10
CA ILE A 88 -13.77 15.84 11.45
C ILE A 88 -14.68 16.82 12.21
N PHE A 89 -14.09 17.75 12.97
CA PHE A 89 -14.84 18.75 13.73
C PHE A 89 -15.43 19.84 12.82
N SER A 90 -14.59 20.44 11.97
CA SER A 90 -15.02 21.49 11.03
C SER A 90 -15.75 20.91 9.81
N ARG A 91 -15.56 19.61 9.54
CA ARG A 91 -16.10 18.85 8.40
C ARG A 91 -15.61 19.41 7.08
N LYS A 92 -14.30 19.58 6.97
CA LYS A 92 -13.64 20.15 5.81
C LYS A 92 -12.45 19.30 5.42
N LEU A 93 -12.27 19.16 4.10
CA LEU A 93 -10.98 18.83 3.53
C LEU A 93 -10.02 19.98 3.82
N GLU A 94 -8.90 19.68 4.48
CA GLU A 94 -7.86 20.66 4.83
C GLU A 94 -6.70 20.62 3.84
N ALA A 95 -6.37 19.43 3.32
CA ALA A 95 -5.33 19.22 2.32
C ALA A 95 -5.51 17.87 1.62
N ILE A 96 -4.93 17.74 0.43
CA ILE A 96 -4.61 16.46 -0.20
C ILE A 96 -3.11 16.45 -0.42
N PHE A 97 -2.43 15.44 0.12
CA PHE A 97 -0.98 15.30 0.03
C PHE A 97 -0.65 14.37 -1.14
N PRO A 98 0.00 14.85 -2.21
CA PRO A 98 0.63 13.96 -3.16
C PRO A 98 1.84 13.30 -2.51
N LEU A 99 1.97 11.98 -2.65
CA LEU A 99 3.01 11.24 -1.94
C LEU A 99 4.32 11.16 -2.73
N GLY A 100 4.25 11.30 -4.05
CA GLY A 100 5.41 11.26 -4.94
C GLY A 100 5.91 9.84 -5.16
N SER A 101 7.23 9.66 -5.27
CA SER A 101 7.84 8.36 -5.57
C SER A 101 9.16 8.14 -4.84
N ILE A 102 9.53 6.86 -4.71
CA ILE A 102 10.86 6.41 -4.34
C ILE A 102 11.65 6.08 -5.61
N ASN A 103 12.94 6.42 -5.62
CA ASN A 103 13.84 6.07 -6.71
C ASN A 103 14.53 4.73 -6.42
N HIS A 104 14.16 3.65 -7.11
CA HIS A 104 14.75 2.33 -6.91
C HIS A 104 16.19 2.22 -7.41
N ALA A 105 16.73 3.26 -8.06
CA ALA A 105 18.15 3.33 -8.40
C ALA A 105 19.03 3.74 -7.20
N GLU A 106 18.42 4.20 -6.10
CA GLU A 106 19.13 4.70 -4.92
C GLU A 106 19.37 3.61 -3.87
N LEU A 107 20.49 3.73 -3.16
CA LEU A 107 20.85 2.78 -2.10
C LEU A 107 19.77 2.75 -1.02
N GLY A 108 19.33 1.55 -0.67
CA GLY A 108 18.27 1.34 0.33
C GLY A 108 16.87 1.23 -0.26
N HIS A 109 16.72 1.25 -1.60
CA HIS A 109 15.45 1.09 -2.30
C HIS A 109 15.51 0.01 -3.39
N ALA A 110 16.35 -1.02 -3.20
CA ALA A 110 16.44 -2.13 -4.14
C ALA A 110 15.13 -2.95 -4.14
N ILE A 111 14.77 -3.52 -5.29
CA ILE A 111 13.62 -4.41 -5.47
C ILE A 111 13.98 -5.54 -6.42
N ASP A 112 13.26 -6.66 -6.33
CA ASP A 112 13.19 -7.65 -7.39
C ASP A 112 12.24 -7.17 -8.50
N VAL A 113 12.48 -7.44 -9.79
CA VAL A 113 11.64 -6.88 -10.88
C VAL A 113 11.22 -7.90 -11.93
N SER A 114 11.64 -9.16 -11.82
CA SER A 114 11.48 -10.15 -12.87
C SER A 114 10.98 -11.47 -12.32
N ASP A 115 10.05 -12.08 -13.03
CA ASP A 115 9.58 -13.45 -12.85
C ASP A 115 10.24 -14.40 -13.89
N ARG A 116 11.35 -13.98 -14.51
CA ARG A 116 12.00 -14.68 -15.64
C ARG A 116 13.51 -14.78 -15.55
N ASP A 117 14.15 -14.27 -14.51
CA ASP A 117 15.60 -14.42 -14.31
C ASP A 117 15.99 -15.70 -13.54
N ASP A 118 15.00 -16.50 -13.12
CA ASP A 118 15.16 -17.76 -12.38
C ASP A 118 15.98 -17.58 -11.08
N MET A 119 15.97 -16.38 -10.49
CA MET A 119 16.74 -16.07 -9.28
C MET A 119 16.23 -14.83 -8.56
N ILE A 120 16.23 -14.91 -7.22
CA ILE A 120 15.99 -13.72 -6.39
C ILE A 120 17.09 -12.70 -6.63
N ARG A 121 16.73 -11.55 -7.20
CA ARG A 121 17.61 -10.44 -7.56
C ARG A 121 17.03 -9.11 -7.09
N ILE A 122 17.09 -8.91 -5.77
CA ILE A 122 16.87 -7.61 -5.12
C ILE A 122 18.02 -6.67 -5.50
N ALA A 123 17.79 -5.77 -6.45
CA ALA A 123 18.80 -4.88 -7.00
C ALA A 123 18.27 -3.45 -7.22
N ASN A 124 19.19 -2.53 -7.49
CA ASN A 124 18.83 -1.16 -7.85
C ASN A 124 18.53 -1.06 -9.34
N TRP A 125 17.37 -0.49 -9.67
CA TRP A 125 16.84 -0.40 -11.03
C TRP A 125 16.48 1.04 -11.39
N PRO A 126 16.60 1.48 -12.67
CA PRO A 126 16.24 2.83 -13.09
C PRO A 126 14.72 3.02 -13.23
N VAL A 127 13.98 2.68 -12.18
CA VAL A 127 12.52 2.80 -12.07
C VAL A 127 12.17 3.50 -10.75
N ARG A 128 11.05 4.19 -10.73
CA ARG A 128 10.52 4.86 -9.54
C ARG A 128 9.25 4.15 -9.06
N GLY A 129 9.15 3.81 -7.79
CA GLY A 129 7.91 3.28 -7.22
C GLY A 129 7.02 4.42 -6.73
N LEU A 130 5.76 4.46 -7.17
CA LEU A 130 4.76 5.35 -6.57
C LEU A 130 4.27 4.76 -5.25
N PHE A 131 4.00 5.59 -4.24
CA PHE A 131 3.59 5.06 -2.93
C PHE A 131 2.24 4.35 -2.98
N MET A 132 1.24 4.93 -3.66
CA MET A 132 -0.06 4.33 -3.94
C MET A 132 -0.61 3.47 -2.78
N PRO A 133 -0.88 4.11 -1.64
CA PRO A 133 -1.20 3.38 -0.44
C PRO A 133 -2.65 2.95 -0.39
N ASP A 134 -2.88 1.68 -0.07
CA ASP A 134 -4.19 1.17 0.27
C ASP A 134 -4.44 1.39 1.79
N GLY A 135 -3.95 0.46 2.62
CA GLY A 135 -4.11 0.52 4.07
C GLY A 135 -3.41 1.72 4.73
N ILE A 136 -4.09 2.33 5.72
CA ILE A 136 -3.54 3.44 6.52
C ILE A 136 -3.87 3.33 8.01
N ALA A 137 -2.90 3.69 8.84
CA ALA A 137 -3.09 3.85 10.29
C ALA A 137 -2.36 5.09 10.82
N ALA A 138 -2.80 5.66 11.94
CA ALA A 138 -2.22 6.89 12.49
C ALA A 138 -1.96 6.78 13.99
N TYR A 139 -0.91 7.47 14.46
CA TYR A 139 -0.51 7.47 15.87
C TYR A 139 0.21 8.76 16.25
N THR A 140 0.45 8.94 17.54
CA THR A 140 1.24 10.07 18.07
C THR A 140 2.43 9.59 18.86
N VAL A 141 3.55 10.30 18.73
CA VAL A 141 4.78 10.08 19.48
C VAL A 141 5.05 11.26 20.39
N ASP A 142 5.25 10.99 21.67
CA ASP A 142 5.63 11.99 22.67
C ASP A 142 7.16 12.04 22.82
N THR A 143 7.79 13.06 22.25
CA THR A 143 9.25 13.28 22.33
C THR A 143 9.59 14.31 23.41
N LYS A 144 10.55 13.98 24.29
CA LYS A 144 11.07 14.96 25.27
C LYS A 144 12.05 15.92 24.59
N VAL A 145 11.68 17.19 24.50
CA VAL A 145 12.55 18.28 24.06
C VAL A 145 12.89 19.14 25.29
N GLY A 146 14.04 18.85 25.90
CA GLY A 146 14.46 19.45 27.17
C GLY A 146 13.51 19.06 28.32
N ARG A 147 12.75 20.03 28.84
CA ARG A 147 11.73 19.80 29.89
C ARG A 147 10.30 19.72 29.36
N GLN A 148 10.10 19.92 28.06
CA GLN A 148 8.79 19.89 27.43
C GLN A 148 8.57 18.56 26.71
N LEU A 149 7.31 18.11 26.68
CA LEU A 149 6.87 17.04 25.79
C LEU A 149 6.34 17.68 24.52
N ARG A 150 6.88 17.26 23.38
CA ARG A 150 6.33 17.56 22.06
C ARG A 150 5.58 16.32 21.61
N ARG A 151 4.34 16.49 21.19
CA ARG A 151 3.51 15.44 20.62
C ARG A 151 3.45 15.66 19.11
N ASP A 152 4.00 14.72 18.37
CA ASP A 152 4.00 14.72 16.90
C ASP A 152 3.04 13.63 16.42
N THR A 153 2.25 13.92 15.39
CA THR A 153 1.34 12.95 14.74
C THR A 153 2.00 12.40 13.49
N TYR A 154 1.82 11.10 13.27
CA TYR A 154 2.30 10.36 12.11
C TYR A 154 1.18 9.48 11.56
N PHE A 155 1.22 9.21 10.26
CA PHE A 155 0.45 8.15 9.64
C PHE A 155 1.37 7.16 8.92
N VAL A 156 0.96 5.91 8.88
CA VAL A 156 1.65 4.77 8.33
C VAL A 156 0.80 4.24 7.19
N THR A 157 1.39 4.01 6.04
CA THR A 157 0.72 3.47 4.85
C THR A 157 1.33 2.15 4.43
N ALA A 158 0.51 1.24 3.94
CA ALA A 158 0.91 0.05 3.21
C ALA A 158 0.78 0.35 1.71
N ASN A 159 1.88 0.16 0.95
CA ASN A 159 2.04 0.70 -0.39
C ASN A 159 1.90 -0.38 -1.45
N GLU A 160 0.67 -0.87 -1.61
CA GLU A 160 0.34 -1.99 -2.48
C GLU A 160 0.50 -1.62 -3.96
N GLY A 161 -0.26 -0.62 -4.41
CA GLY A 161 -0.12 -0.05 -5.74
C GLY A 161 -1.09 -0.63 -6.74
N ASP A 162 -2.36 -0.31 -6.61
CA ASP A 162 -3.34 -0.73 -7.60
C ASP A 162 -3.39 0.18 -8.84
N ALA A 163 -3.62 -0.44 -10.00
CA ALA A 163 -3.72 0.26 -11.27
C ALA A 163 -5.13 0.80 -11.49
N ARG A 164 -5.28 1.83 -12.34
CA ARG A 164 -6.62 2.24 -12.78
C ARG A 164 -7.05 1.31 -13.92
N GLU A 165 -7.73 0.22 -13.57
CA GLU A 165 -8.26 -0.76 -14.52
C GLU A 165 -9.79 -0.83 -14.45
N TYR A 166 -10.46 -0.10 -15.35
CA TYR A 166 -11.92 -0.07 -15.42
C TYR A 166 -12.35 -0.36 -16.88
N GLY A 167 -12.75 -1.62 -17.11
CA GLY A 167 -13.19 -2.12 -18.41
C GLY A 167 -12.11 -2.02 -19.49
N ASP A 168 -12.32 -1.16 -20.49
CA ASP A 168 -11.36 -0.96 -21.60
C ASP A 168 -10.26 0.07 -21.24
N TYR A 169 -10.37 0.76 -20.10
CA TYR A 169 -9.35 1.69 -19.64
C TYR A 169 -8.36 1.00 -18.71
N LEU A 170 -7.08 1.10 -19.05
CA LEU A 170 -5.96 0.57 -18.28
C LEU A 170 -4.81 1.57 -18.36
N ASP A 171 -4.28 2.00 -17.21
CA ASP A 171 -3.13 2.90 -17.15
C ASP A 171 -1.79 2.19 -16.88
N GLU A 172 -1.74 0.89 -17.16
CA GLU A 172 -0.59 0.00 -17.02
C GLU A 172 -0.10 -0.54 -18.39
N ALA A 173 1.21 -0.70 -18.54
CA ALA A 173 1.82 -1.52 -19.58
C ALA A 173 3.11 -2.18 -19.09
N ARG A 174 3.53 -3.25 -19.77
CA ARG A 174 4.84 -3.88 -19.52
C ARG A 174 5.94 -2.97 -20.05
N VAL A 175 7.03 -2.80 -19.30
CA VAL A 175 8.15 -1.91 -19.71
C VAL A 175 8.72 -2.26 -21.08
N LYS A 176 8.74 -3.54 -21.49
CA LYS A 176 9.22 -3.94 -22.85
C LYS A 176 8.37 -3.40 -24.01
N ASP A 177 7.15 -2.99 -23.73
CA ASP A 177 6.19 -2.47 -24.72
C ASP A 177 6.21 -0.93 -24.77
N LEU A 178 6.99 -0.28 -23.91
CA LEU A 178 7.19 1.17 -23.87
C LEU A 178 8.33 1.62 -24.79
N ASP A 179 8.22 2.82 -25.37
CA ASP A 179 9.33 3.48 -26.05
C ASP A 179 10.12 4.30 -25.02
N LEU A 180 11.41 3.99 -24.83
CA LEU A 180 12.23 4.62 -23.79
C LEU A 180 13.18 5.65 -24.42
N ASP A 181 13.25 6.86 -23.87
CA ASP A 181 14.19 7.89 -24.34
C ASP A 181 15.62 7.33 -24.28
N PRO A 182 16.36 7.22 -25.41
CA PRO A 182 17.74 6.76 -25.42
C PRO A 182 18.70 7.59 -24.54
N SER A 183 18.35 8.84 -24.22
CA SER A 183 19.10 9.75 -23.36
C SER A 183 18.92 9.40 -21.88
N ALA A 184 17.70 9.06 -21.47
CA ALA A 184 17.38 8.60 -20.12
C ALA A 184 17.78 7.14 -19.89
N PHE A 185 17.56 6.29 -20.90
CA PHE A 185 17.77 4.85 -20.87
C PHE A 185 18.74 4.39 -21.97
N PRO A 186 20.05 4.70 -21.87
CA PRO A 186 21.04 4.37 -22.91
C PRO A 186 21.27 2.86 -23.12
N LEU A 187 20.69 2.02 -22.26
CA LEU A 187 20.72 0.55 -22.33
C LEU A 187 19.30 -0.04 -22.40
N ALA A 188 18.34 0.67 -23.01
CA ALA A 188 16.94 0.25 -23.13
C ALA A 188 16.80 -1.21 -23.58
N ASP A 189 17.50 -1.63 -24.65
CA ASP A 189 17.47 -3.02 -25.15
C ASP A 189 17.75 -4.07 -24.07
N THR A 190 18.70 -3.81 -23.17
CA THR A 190 19.02 -4.71 -22.04
C THR A 190 18.01 -4.55 -20.93
N LEU A 191 17.63 -3.33 -20.58
CA LEU A 191 16.64 -3.08 -19.52
C LEU A 191 15.29 -3.74 -19.84
N GLN A 192 14.88 -3.76 -21.11
CA GLN A 192 13.61 -4.32 -21.58
C GLN A 192 13.64 -5.84 -21.83
N GLU A 193 14.75 -6.53 -21.55
CA GLU A 193 14.77 -8.00 -21.51
C GLU A 193 13.81 -8.51 -20.42
N ASN A 194 13.16 -9.66 -20.64
CA ASN A 194 12.19 -10.20 -19.68
C ASN A 194 12.84 -10.51 -18.33
N GLU A 195 14.10 -10.93 -18.38
CA GLU A 195 14.99 -11.21 -17.26
C GLU A 195 15.46 -9.92 -16.57
N ASN A 196 15.00 -8.73 -16.96
CA ASN A 196 15.27 -7.44 -16.34
C ASN A 196 13.93 -6.71 -16.08
N LEU A 197 13.77 -5.45 -16.51
CA LEU A 197 12.53 -4.70 -16.33
C LEU A 197 11.46 -5.07 -17.33
N GLY A 198 11.76 -5.83 -18.39
CA GLY A 198 10.86 -5.98 -19.53
C GLY A 198 9.45 -6.44 -19.18
N ARG A 199 9.30 -7.26 -18.14
CA ARG A 199 7.99 -7.68 -17.64
C ARG A 199 7.44 -6.83 -16.51
N LEU A 200 8.22 -5.96 -15.88
CA LEU A 200 7.70 -5.08 -14.84
C LEU A 200 6.52 -4.26 -15.38
N ASN A 201 5.43 -4.23 -14.64
CA ASN A 201 4.30 -3.34 -14.91
C ASN A 201 4.64 -1.90 -14.56
N ALA A 202 4.37 -1.00 -15.49
CA ALA A 202 4.67 0.43 -15.39
C ALA A 202 3.46 1.29 -15.76
N VAL A 203 3.36 2.44 -15.09
CA VAL A 203 2.34 3.45 -15.34
C VAL A 203 2.56 4.09 -16.70
N THR A 204 1.49 4.20 -17.49
CA THR A 204 1.53 4.75 -18.86
C THR A 204 1.16 6.22 -18.96
N THR A 205 0.54 6.77 -17.91
CA THR A 205 0.08 8.17 -17.87
C THR A 205 1.13 9.12 -17.31
N GLU A 206 2.30 8.60 -16.93
CA GLU A 206 3.40 9.32 -16.30
C GLU A 206 4.71 8.97 -17.01
N GLY A 207 5.73 9.81 -16.90
CA GLY A 207 7.09 9.47 -17.34
C GLY A 207 7.54 10.06 -18.68
N ASP A 208 6.63 10.54 -19.51
CA ASP A 208 6.92 11.42 -20.66
C ASP A 208 7.00 12.88 -20.16
N ILE A 209 8.20 13.35 -19.82
CA ILE A 209 8.42 14.63 -19.14
C ILE A 209 8.45 15.78 -20.13
N ASP A 210 8.87 15.54 -21.37
CA ASP A 210 8.99 16.58 -22.41
C ASP A 210 7.89 16.57 -23.48
N GLY A 211 7.04 15.55 -23.47
CA GLY A 211 5.80 15.43 -24.25
C GLY A 211 6.04 14.97 -25.68
N ASP A 212 7.14 14.27 -25.96
CA ASP A 212 7.48 13.80 -27.31
C ASP A 212 7.00 12.36 -27.61
N GLY A 213 6.48 11.66 -26.60
CA GLY A 213 5.85 10.36 -26.69
C GLY A 213 6.74 9.18 -26.35
N ASP A 214 8.02 9.40 -26.02
CA ASP A 214 8.85 8.40 -25.34
C ASP A 214 8.90 8.65 -23.81
N TYR A 215 9.40 7.67 -23.05
CA TYR A 215 9.45 7.73 -21.60
C TYR A 215 10.85 8.14 -21.13
N ASP A 216 10.95 9.27 -20.45
CA ASP A 216 12.14 9.74 -19.71
C ASP A 216 12.29 9.05 -18.35
N GLN A 217 11.17 8.62 -17.77
CA GLN A 217 11.11 7.97 -16.46
C GLN A 217 10.13 6.80 -16.48
N LEU A 218 10.47 5.76 -15.73
CA LEU A 218 9.58 4.63 -15.50
C LEU A 218 9.02 4.72 -14.09
N PHE A 219 7.71 4.46 -13.96
CA PHE A 219 7.03 4.39 -12.68
C PHE A 219 6.39 3.01 -12.49
N SER A 220 6.82 2.27 -11.47
CA SER A 220 6.13 1.05 -11.04
C SER A 220 5.01 1.38 -10.07
N PHE A 221 4.01 0.50 -10.04
CA PHE A 221 2.94 0.55 -9.05
C PHE A 221 3.44 0.07 -7.70
N GLY A 222 3.10 0.84 -6.65
CA GLY A 222 3.56 0.56 -5.30
C GLY A 222 5.07 0.77 -5.12
N THR A 223 5.49 0.75 -3.86
CA THR A 223 6.92 0.79 -3.48
C THR A 223 7.39 -0.53 -2.86
N ARG A 224 6.49 -1.52 -2.75
CA ARG A 224 6.75 -2.82 -2.12
C ARG A 224 7.16 -2.72 -0.65
N SER A 225 6.74 -1.63 -0.03
CA SER A 225 7.13 -1.21 1.31
C SER A 225 5.90 -0.78 2.10
N PHE A 226 6.10 -0.51 3.38
CA PHE A 226 5.26 0.43 4.11
C PHE A 226 6.05 1.70 4.41
N THR A 227 5.34 2.82 4.58
CA THR A 227 5.93 4.15 4.79
C THR A 227 5.33 4.84 6.01
N ILE A 228 6.13 5.67 6.69
CA ILE A 228 5.69 6.57 7.76
C ILE A 228 5.84 8.01 7.27
N PHE A 229 4.76 8.78 7.34
CA PHE A 229 4.71 10.21 7.06
C PHE A 229 4.38 11.02 8.32
N ASP A 230 4.81 12.27 8.36
CA ASP A 230 4.35 13.22 9.37
C ASP A 230 2.95 13.77 9.07
N GLU A 231 2.39 14.55 10.00
CA GLU A 231 1.03 15.10 9.86
C GLU A 231 0.79 16.05 8.66
N ASN A 232 1.87 16.44 7.96
CA ASN A 232 1.84 17.29 6.78
C ASN A 232 2.16 16.52 5.49
N GLY A 233 2.20 15.18 5.54
CA GLY A 233 2.51 14.34 4.39
C GLY A 233 3.99 14.31 4.03
N THR A 234 4.89 14.71 4.95
CA THR A 234 6.34 14.61 4.69
C THR A 234 6.84 13.22 5.04
N LEU A 235 7.57 12.58 4.11
CA LEU A 235 8.22 11.28 4.32
C LEU A 235 9.14 11.32 5.55
N VAL A 236 8.97 10.37 6.47
CA VAL A 236 9.80 10.20 7.68
C VAL A 236 10.65 8.94 7.61
N PHE A 237 10.05 7.85 7.13
CA PHE A 237 10.70 6.56 6.99
C PHE A 237 10.00 5.75 5.89
N ASP A 238 10.77 5.04 5.09
CA ASP A 238 10.30 4.01 4.17
C ASP A 238 11.03 2.70 4.49
N SER A 239 10.32 1.58 4.48
CA SER A 239 10.94 0.28 4.79
C SER A 239 11.83 -0.26 3.67
N GLY A 240 11.77 0.30 2.46
CA GLY A 240 12.57 -0.12 1.32
C GLY A 240 12.55 -1.64 1.15
N PRO A 241 13.72 -2.30 0.97
CA PRO A 241 13.79 -3.73 0.71
C PRO A 241 13.57 -4.60 1.96
N MET A 242 13.22 -4.06 3.13
CA MET A 242 13.16 -4.85 4.36
C MET A 242 12.20 -6.05 4.26
N ILE A 243 11.09 -5.88 3.54
CA ILE A 243 10.07 -6.93 3.33
C ILE A 243 10.63 -8.01 2.41
N GLU A 244 11.01 -7.66 1.18
CA GLU A 244 11.55 -8.62 0.21
C GLU A 244 12.83 -9.30 0.73
N THR A 245 13.74 -8.57 1.39
CA THR A 245 14.95 -9.17 1.99
C THR A 245 14.60 -10.21 3.04
N TYR A 246 13.58 -9.94 3.87
CA TYR A 246 13.13 -10.90 4.87
C TYR A 246 12.56 -12.16 4.22
N LEU A 247 11.72 -12.01 3.19
CA LEU A 247 11.15 -13.13 2.44
C LEU A 247 12.23 -13.95 1.74
N ALA A 248 13.19 -13.30 1.08
CA ALA A 248 14.32 -13.98 0.44
C ALA A 248 15.17 -14.80 1.43
N ASP A 249 15.37 -14.30 2.66
CA ASP A 249 16.16 -14.99 3.69
C ASP A 249 15.42 -16.18 4.33
N HIS A 250 14.09 -16.14 4.40
CA HIS A 250 13.29 -17.10 5.19
C HIS A 250 12.41 -18.03 4.35
N PHE A 251 12.01 -17.59 3.16
CA PHE A 251 11.12 -18.28 2.22
C PHE A 251 11.67 -18.17 0.78
N PRO A 252 12.93 -18.56 0.54
CA PRO A 252 13.56 -18.39 -0.78
C PRO A 252 12.88 -19.20 -1.88
N ASP A 253 12.24 -20.33 -1.56
CA ASP A 253 11.57 -21.17 -2.55
C ASP A 253 10.17 -20.65 -2.92
N ASP A 254 9.64 -19.68 -2.16
CA ASP A 254 8.30 -19.09 -2.30
C ASP A 254 8.35 -17.56 -2.46
N PHE A 255 9.54 -17.01 -2.74
CA PHE A 255 9.76 -15.58 -2.80
C PHE A 255 8.80 -14.89 -3.80
N ASN A 256 8.16 -13.80 -3.37
CA ASN A 256 7.17 -13.04 -4.16
C ASN A 256 6.12 -13.94 -4.86
N CYS A 257 5.67 -15.01 -4.19
CA CYS A 257 4.63 -15.88 -4.71
C CYS A 257 3.23 -15.26 -4.62
N ALA A 258 2.34 -15.72 -5.49
CA ALA A 258 0.93 -15.33 -5.48
C ALA A 258 0.10 -16.22 -4.54
N HIS A 259 -1.13 -15.81 -4.22
CA HIS A 259 -2.05 -16.53 -3.32
C HIS A 259 -3.16 -17.32 -4.05
N ASP A 260 -3.17 -17.29 -5.37
CA ASP A 260 -4.19 -17.83 -6.28
C ASP A 260 -3.73 -19.14 -6.95
N GLU A 261 -2.43 -19.33 -7.09
CA GLU A 261 -1.81 -20.57 -7.57
C GLU A 261 -0.55 -20.94 -6.78
N GLN A 262 -0.30 -22.25 -6.66
CA GLN A 262 0.92 -22.83 -6.11
C GLN A 262 1.39 -24.08 -6.85
N PRO A 263 2.70 -24.25 -7.11
CA PRO A 263 3.81 -23.36 -6.74
C PRO A 263 3.88 -22.11 -7.62
N SER A 264 4.27 -20.96 -7.06
CA SER A 264 4.33 -19.69 -7.81
C SER A 264 5.50 -18.79 -7.45
N PHE A 265 6.68 -19.38 -7.22
CA PHE A 265 7.94 -18.64 -7.05
C PHE A 265 8.10 -17.50 -8.08
N GLU A 266 8.39 -16.30 -7.60
CA GLU A 266 8.58 -15.05 -8.35
C GLU A 266 7.38 -14.54 -9.16
N SER A 267 6.20 -15.15 -9.07
CA SER A 267 5.06 -14.79 -9.93
C SER A 267 4.55 -13.35 -9.72
N ARG A 268 4.94 -12.68 -8.62
CA ARG A 268 4.65 -11.26 -8.37
C ARG A 268 5.85 -10.33 -8.50
N SER A 269 7.05 -10.84 -8.79
CA SER A 269 8.26 -10.01 -8.94
C SER A 269 8.18 -9.04 -10.11
N ASP A 270 7.45 -9.36 -11.18
CA ASP A 270 7.18 -8.45 -12.30
C ASP A 270 5.97 -7.51 -12.06
N ASN A 271 5.34 -7.59 -10.89
CA ASN A 271 4.18 -6.78 -10.50
C ASN A 271 4.52 -6.01 -9.19
N LYS A 272 3.73 -6.16 -8.12
CA LYS A 272 3.87 -5.38 -6.87
C LYS A 272 4.66 -6.14 -5.77
N GLY A 273 5.29 -7.27 -6.13
CA GLY A 273 6.20 -8.03 -5.26
C GLY A 273 5.49 -8.69 -4.07
N ALA A 274 5.90 -8.34 -2.86
CA ALA A 274 5.32 -8.86 -1.62
C ALA A 274 3.96 -8.22 -1.24
N GLU A 275 3.56 -7.16 -1.95
CA GLU A 275 2.25 -6.47 -1.88
C GLU A 275 1.79 -6.15 -0.45
N PRO A 276 2.42 -5.17 0.23
CA PRO A 276 1.93 -4.67 1.51
C PRO A 276 0.61 -3.93 1.31
N GLU A 277 -0.48 -4.54 1.76
CA GLU A 277 -1.84 -4.06 1.52
C GLU A 277 -2.43 -3.37 2.74
N SER A 278 -2.43 -4.08 3.86
CA SER A 278 -3.06 -3.61 5.07
C SER A 278 -2.06 -3.21 6.14
N VAL A 279 -2.38 -2.19 6.94
CA VAL A 279 -1.60 -1.84 8.13
C VAL A 279 -2.50 -1.48 9.31
N THR A 280 -2.23 -2.10 10.46
CA THR A 280 -2.82 -1.71 11.74
C THR A 280 -1.76 -1.49 12.81
N LEU A 281 -2.08 -0.70 13.83
CA LEU A 281 -1.14 -0.35 14.89
C LEU A 281 -1.59 -0.88 16.25
N GLY A 282 -0.65 -1.39 17.03
CA GLY A 282 -0.88 -1.83 18.40
C GLY A 282 0.18 -1.32 19.37
N THR A 283 -0.24 -0.89 20.55
CA THR A 283 0.70 -0.56 21.63
C THR A 283 0.83 -1.73 22.59
N ILE A 284 2.05 -2.26 22.73
CA ILE A 284 2.37 -3.35 23.65
C ILE A 284 3.49 -2.91 24.59
N ARG A 285 3.18 -2.83 25.89
CA ARG A 285 4.13 -2.42 26.95
C ARG A 285 4.84 -1.08 26.68
N GLY A 286 4.12 -0.13 26.07
CA GLY A 286 4.62 1.22 25.79
C GLY A 286 5.47 1.34 24.52
N ARG A 287 5.57 0.26 23.72
CA ARG A 287 6.10 0.29 22.35
C ARG A 287 4.96 0.22 21.35
N THR A 288 5.10 0.93 20.24
CA THR A 288 4.13 0.93 19.13
C THR A 288 4.63 0.00 18.04
N TYR A 289 3.77 -0.90 17.58
CA TYR A 289 4.06 -1.83 16.51
C TYR A 289 3.10 -1.60 15.34
N ALA A 290 3.64 -1.68 14.13
CA ALA A 290 2.85 -1.84 12.91
C ALA A 290 2.75 -3.32 12.57
N PHE A 291 1.54 -3.79 12.26
CA PHE A 291 1.27 -5.09 11.68
C PHE A 291 0.87 -4.85 10.24
N VAL A 292 1.71 -5.30 9.31
CA VAL A 292 1.58 -5.08 7.87
C VAL A 292 1.19 -6.42 7.23
N GLY A 293 0.02 -6.48 6.60
CA GLY A 293 -0.43 -7.63 5.82
C GLY A 293 0.24 -7.62 4.45
N LEU A 294 0.74 -8.78 4.04
CA LEU A 294 1.28 -9.03 2.71
C LEU A 294 0.23 -9.84 1.95
N GLU A 295 -0.52 -9.21 1.05
CA GLU A 295 -1.72 -9.78 0.43
C GLU A 295 -1.39 -11.10 -0.33
N ARG A 296 -0.48 -11.01 -1.30
CA ARG A 296 -0.10 -12.15 -2.16
C ARG A 296 0.70 -13.21 -1.44
N PHE A 297 1.62 -12.80 -0.56
CA PHE A 297 2.39 -13.77 0.23
C PHE A 297 1.54 -14.40 1.35
N SER A 298 0.45 -13.74 1.75
CA SER A 298 -0.44 -14.10 2.87
C SER A 298 0.21 -14.07 4.26
N GLY A 299 1.31 -13.32 4.39
CA GLY A 299 2.05 -13.15 5.63
C GLY A 299 1.67 -11.88 6.39
N ILE A 300 1.98 -11.83 7.68
CA ILE A 300 1.86 -10.61 8.49
C ILE A 300 3.24 -10.28 9.07
N MET A 301 3.81 -9.18 8.60
CA MET A 301 5.06 -8.65 9.13
C MET A 301 4.77 -7.69 10.28
N THR A 302 5.53 -7.80 11.37
CA THR A 302 5.44 -6.88 12.51
C THR A 302 6.70 -6.03 12.60
N PHE A 303 6.52 -4.71 12.70
CA PHE A 303 7.61 -3.75 12.86
C PHE A 303 7.45 -2.96 14.16
N ASP A 304 8.53 -2.78 14.92
CA ASP A 304 8.56 -1.79 16.00
C ASP A 304 8.77 -0.41 15.36
N ILE A 305 7.77 0.46 15.54
CA ILE A 305 7.76 1.84 15.02
C ILE A 305 7.69 2.86 16.16
N THR A 306 8.10 2.46 17.38
CA THR A 306 8.04 3.32 18.56
C THR A 306 8.77 4.64 18.35
N ASP A 307 9.94 4.58 17.69
CA ASP A 307 10.57 5.74 17.08
C ASP A 307 10.34 5.66 15.56
N PRO A 308 9.61 6.61 14.95
CA PRO A 308 9.32 6.61 13.52
C PRO A 308 10.56 6.72 12.63
N ARG A 309 11.74 6.99 13.21
CA ARG A 309 13.02 7.11 12.49
C ARG A 309 13.98 5.95 12.76
N ASP A 310 13.61 5.03 13.64
CA ASP A 310 14.42 3.86 14.02
C ASP A 310 13.51 2.63 14.07
N VAL A 311 13.11 2.19 12.89
CA VAL A 311 12.18 1.08 12.68
C VAL A 311 12.94 -0.24 12.58
N SER A 312 12.38 -1.31 13.16
CA SER A 312 12.98 -2.64 13.11
C SER A 312 11.94 -3.76 12.99
N ILE A 313 12.31 -4.87 12.35
CA ILE A 313 11.47 -6.07 12.29
C ILE A 313 11.35 -6.67 13.69
N ALA A 314 10.11 -6.87 14.13
CA ALA A 314 9.77 -7.44 15.44
C ALA A 314 9.21 -8.87 15.35
N GLY A 315 8.68 -9.28 14.19
CA GLY A 315 8.18 -10.63 13.99
C GLY A 315 7.54 -10.85 12.63
N PHE A 316 7.20 -12.11 12.37
CA PHE A 316 6.48 -12.57 11.21
C PHE A 316 5.50 -13.66 11.61
N ALA A 317 4.32 -13.66 11.02
CA ALA A 317 3.34 -14.73 11.17
C ALA A 317 2.86 -15.18 9.80
N LEU A 318 2.77 -16.49 9.62
CA LEU A 318 2.24 -17.14 8.44
C LEU A 318 1.41 -18.33 8.90
N ASN A 319 0.14 -18.37 8.49
CA ASN A 319 -0.75 -19.52 8.69
C ASN A 319 -1.08 -20.21 7.36
N ARG A 320 -0.61 -19.64 6.25
CA ARG A 320 -0.58 -20.29 4.95
C ARG A 320 0.37 -21.48 4.96
N ASP A 321 -0.05 -22.57 4.33
CA ASP A 321 0.82 -23.69 3.96
C ASP A 321 1.20 -23.53 2.48
N VAL A 322 2.44 -23.06 2.25
CA VAL A 322 2.97 -22.77 0.90
C VAL A 322 3.30 -24.03 0.10
N ASP A 323 3.40 -25.19 0.76
CA ASP A 323 3.65 -26.48 0.10
C ASP A 323 2.38 -27.10 -0.52
N VAL A 324 1.21 -26.50 -0.30
CA VAL A 324 -0.06 -27.00 -0.84
C VAL A 324 -0.21 -26.52 -2.29
N GLU A 325 -0.15 -27.46 -3.23
CA GLU A 325 -0.45 -27.22 -4.63
C GLU A 325 -1.96 -27.03 -4.83
N PHE A 326 -2.35 -25.88 -5.40
CA PHE A 326 -3.71 -25.56 -5.80
C PHE A 326 -3.71 -24.53 -6.94
N ASP A 327 -4.88 -24.35 -7.52
CA ASP A 327 -5.20 -23.37 -8.56
C ASP A 327 -6.61 -22.85 -8.25
N GLU A 328 -6.83 -21.53 -8.24
CA GLU A 328 -8.12 -20.92 -7.96
C GLU A 328 -9.24 -21.36 -8.93
N ASP A 329 -8.89 -21.71 -10.17
CA ASP A 329 -9.82 -22.28 -11.15
C ASP A 329 -10.21 -23.74 -10.78
N HIS A 330 -9.39 -24.39 -9.96
CA HIS A 330 -9.50 -25.79 -9.55
C HIS A 330 -9.33 -25.92 -8.03
N LEU A 331 -10.37 -25.55 -7.27
CA LEU A 331 -10.42 -25.50 -5.79
C LEU A 331 -10.14 -26.82 -5.03
N GLU A 332 -9.61 -27.85 -5.68
CA GLU A 332 -9.03 -29.00 -5.01
C GLU A 332 -7.89 -28.53 -4.09
N ASN A 333 -7.87 -29.01 -2.84
CA ASN A 333 -6.88 -28.63 -1.81
C ASN A 333 -6.86 -27.15 -1.38
N PHE A 334 -7.64 -26.25 -1.99
CA PHE A 334 -7.68 -24.82 -1.62
C PHE A 334 -7.93 -24.60 -0.12
N GLY A 335 -8.83 -25.38 0.48
CA GLY A 335 -9.08 -25.32 1.93
C GLY A 335 -7.95 -25.85 2.82
N ASP A 336 -6.99 -26.58 2.27
CA ASP A 336 -5.82 -27.08 2.98
C ASP A 336 -4.66 -26.06 2.99
N ALA A 337 -4.70 -25.03 2.11
CA ALA A 337 -3.68 -23.98 2.00
C ALA A 337 -3.64 -23.01 3.19
N GLY A 338 -4.63 -23.05 4.08
CA GLY A 338 -4.71 -22.17 5.25
C GLY A 338 -5.27 -20.79 4.93
N ASP A 339 -4.65 -19.75 5.49
CA ASP A 339 -5.10 -18.36 5.31
C ASP A 339 -4.48 -17.74 4.05
N LEU A 340 -5.31 -17.14 3.20
CA LEU A 340 -4.92 -16.49 1.93
C LEU A 340 -5.52 -15.08 1.82
N GLY A 341 -4.68 -14.09 1.49
CA GLY A 341 -5.07 -12.69 1.23
C GLY A 341 -5.49 -11.88 2.47
N PRO A 342 -4.57 -11.51 3.38
CA PRO A 342 -4.87 -10.72 4.57
C PRO A 342 -5.23 -9.26 4.26
N GLU A 343 -6.52 -8.99 4.18
CA GLU A 343 -7.12 -7.66 3.92
C GLU A 343 -7.34 -6.83 5.20
N GLY A 344 -8.19 -7.34 6.08
CA GLY A 344 -8.64 -6.60 7.25
C GLY A 344 -7.88 -7.00 8.49
N ILE A 345 -7.08 -6.10 9.08
CA ILE A 345 -6.35 -6.37 10.32
C ILE A 345 -6.80 -5.44 11.46
N ASP A 346 -7.23 -6.01 12.58
CA ASP A 346 -7.55 -5.27 13.81
C ASP A 346 -6.72 -5.74 15.02
N PHE A 347 -6.32 -4.79 15.85
CA PHE A 347 -5.54 -5.05 17.06
C PHE A 347 -6.41 -4.93 18.31
N VAL A 348 -6.47 -6.02 19.09
CA VAL A 348 -7.18 -6.04 20.38
C VAL A 348 -6.15 -5.96 21.52
N PRO A 349 -6.10 -4.86 22.30
CA PRO A 349 -5.17 -4.75 23.40
C PRO A 349 -5.50 -5.74 24.53
N ALA A 350 -4.48 -6.13 25.30
CA ALA A 350 -4.57 -7.15 26.34
C ALA A 350 -5.70 -6.90 27.37
N ASP A 351 -5.95 -5.64 27.74
CA ASP A 351 -6.99 -5.24 28.70
C ASP A 351 -8.41 -5.31 28.15
N LYS A 352 -8.56 -5.44 26.81
CA LYS A 352 -9.84 -5.68 26.12
C LYS A 352 -9.98 -7.09 25.57
N SER A 353 -8.91 -7.87 25.60
CA SER A 353 -8.91 -9.27 25.14
C SER A 353 -9.57 -10.22 26.17
N PRO A 354 -10.21 -11.32 25.72
CA PRO A 354 -10.80 -12.31 26.62
C PRO A 354 -9.77 -13.15 27.40
N ASN A 355 -8.53 -13.27 26.91
CA ASN A 355 -7.47 -14.07 27.51
C ASN A 355 -6.38 -13.24 28.21
N GLY A 356 -6.55 -11.91 28.28
CA GLY A 356 -5.58 -11.00 28.90
C GLY A 356 -4.28 -10.82 28.11
N SER A 357 -4.23 -11.23 26.84
CA SER A 357 -3.07 -11.10 25.95
C SER A 357 -3.43 -10.25 24.73
N PRO A 358 -2.51 -9.44 24.16
CA PRO A 358 -2.80 -8.72 22.93
C PRO A 358 -3.12 -9.70 21.81
N LEU A 359 -4.14 -9.40 21.00
CA LEU A 359 -4.57 -10.22 19.87
C LEU A 359 -4.51 -9.41 18.58
N LEU A 360 -4.30 -10.11 17.47
CA LEU A 360 -4.52 -9.61 16.13
C LEU A 360 -5.65 -10.42 15.50
N VAL A 361 -6.65 -9.75 14.94
CA VAL A 361 -7.75 -10.37 14.20
C VAL A 361 -7.57 -10.04 12.74
N VAL A 362 -7.50 -11.06 11.89
CA VAL A 362 -7.13 -10.94 10.48
C VAL A 362 -8.24 -11.57 9.66
N ALA A 363 -8.86 -10.78 8.78
CA ALA A 363 -9.77 -11.26 7.75
C ALA A 363 -8.94 -11.58 6.50
N ASN A 364 -9.11 -12.80 5.99
CA ASN A 364 -8.39 -13.28 4.82
C ASN A 364 -9.41 -13.44 3.69
N GLU A 365 -9.38 -12.55 2.70
CA GLU A 365 -10.42 -12.44 1.67
C GLU A 365 -10.49 -13.69 0.80
N VAL A 366 -9.35 -14.07 0.20
CA VAL A 366 -9.26 -15.16 -0.77
C VAL A 366 -9.73 -16.47 -0.14
N SER A 367 -9.25 -16.78 1.06
CA SER A 367 -9.65 -17.99 1.80
C SER A 367 -11.03 -17.88 2.49
N GLY A 368 -11.59 -16.68 2.62
CA GLY A 368 -12.83 -16.42 3.36
C GLY A 368 -12.76 -16.72 4.86
N THR A 369 -11.56 -16.72 5.44
CA THR A 369 -11.34 -17.06 6.86
C THR A 369 -11.18 -15.81 7.73
N THR A 370 -11.28 -16.01 9.05
CA THR A 370 -10.87 -15.00 10.04
C THR A 370 -10.04 -15.68 11.11
N THR A 371 -8.78 -15.26 11.21
CA THR A 371 -7.80 -15.85 12.14
C THR A 371 -7.48 -14.89 13.27
N ILE A 372 -7.37 -15.43 14.49
CA ILE A 372 -7.01 -14.67 15.68
C ILE A 372 -5.63 -15.13 16.16
N TYR A 373 -4.64 -14.24 16.05
CA TYR A 373 -3.29 -14.47 16.57
C TYR A 373 -3.19 -13.95 18.00
N GLN A 374 -2.64 -14.75 18.91
CA GLN A 374 -2.20 -14.25 20.21
C GLN A 374 -0.75 -13.76 20.11
N ILE A 375 -0.51 -12.51 20.46
CA ILE A 375 0.82 -11.93 20.39
C ILE A 375 1.63 -12.33 21.64
N SER A 376 2.73 -13.04 21.42
CA SER A 376 3.63 -13.47 22.50
C SER A 376 4.46 -12.29 22.99
N VAL A 377 4.27 -11.89 24.25
CA VAL A 377 5.01 -10.78 24.85
C VAL A 377 6.11 -11.33 25.77
N THR A 378 7.34 -11.43 25.27
CA THR A 378 8.51 -11.85 26.05
C THR A 378 8.70 -10.94 27.26
N ALA A 379 8.90 -11.50 28.46
CA ALA A 379 9.19 -10.72 29.66
C ALA A 379 10.47 -9.88 29.45
N PRO A 380 10.52 -8.64 29.99
CA PRO A 380 11.67 -7.76 29.81
C PRO A 380 12.95 -8.31 30.47
#